data_AF-A0AAD6ZAH3-F1
#
_entry.id   AF-A0AAD6ZAH3-F1
#
_cell.length_a   1.000
_cell.length_b   1.000
_cell.length_c   1.000
_cell.angle_alpha   90.00
_cell.angle_beta   90.00
_cell.angle_gamma   90.00
#
_symmetry.space_group_name_H-M   'P 1'
#
loop_
_entity.id
_entity.type
_entity.pdbx_description
1 polymer ?
#
loop_
_entity_poly.entity_id
_entity_poly.type
_entity_poly.pdbx_seq_one_letter_code
_entity_poly.pdbx_strand_id
1 'polypeptide(L)'
;MASLHHLRRLCAIAATVFWTVSFAGAQTSPTIDLGYAQYQGAVNTANNITHFLGIRYAAAPLGDLRFRAPQAPANTTGVQPATVQPNECLQAPTGRSPTNPFETRAAEIIATEDCLFLNVYYPSDGAGTPLADLPTLVWIHGGGYLAGAASSFNGEDIVRQSKRGVVVVLIQYRLGVFGFLPGAAVKENGALNAGLLDQDFALRWVNQHISKFGGDPSKVTIWGESAGAGSVLQQVIANGGQTEPQLFRGAITSSTFLPSQYNFNDRIPELLFSEVVAQTNCTTAMDAMACLRAADATVLENANNNINAAGFFGTFPMVPVVDGVFITQRPILSLLEGKVNGEALLAVTNTFEGTAFVNQSVVVTAAQYSLDLFPGFSTAQADAVGSLYADLGTELFQVDAVQGESIFICPTYYLLDAFPGRSFKGEFAVPPGLHGNDVAYYFPGSSTPPFNNTAFINAFAQSFTSFIINLDPNIKVDPTTITPPWNKFNISDTEMLFNRTAAGVPVVQPITTSDALLERCRFWNSVGNLTGQ
;
A
#
# COMPACT_ATOMS: atom_id res chain seq x y z
N MET A 1 16.18 -45.73 92.29
CA MET A 1 15.95 -46.43 91.01
C MET A 1 16.60 -45.59 89.93
N ALA A 2 17.87 -45.89 89.59
CA ALA A 2 18.33 -46.37 88.26
C ALA A 2 17.96 -45.40 87.11
N SER A 3 18.85 -44.88 86.26
CA SER A 3 20.02 -45.50 85.63
C SER A 3 20.92 -44.43 84.96
N LEU A 4 22.23 -44.66 84.92
CA LEU A 4 23.18 -44.03 83.99
C LEU A 4 22.94 -44.56 82.56
N HIS A 5 23.15 -43.73 81.52
CA HIS A 5 23.71 -44.20 80.23
C HIS A 5 24.35 -43.09 79.39
N HIS A 6 25.28 -43.55 78.54
CA HIS A 6 26.39 -42.85 77.90
C HIS A 6 26.05 -41.87 76.77
N LEU A 7 26.91 -40.84 76.63
CA LEU A 7 27.08 -40.02 75.44
C LEU A 7 27.62 -40.82 74.24
N ARG A 8 27.07 -40.56 73.05
CA ARG A 8 27.79 -40.69 71.77
C ARG A 8 27.57 -39.44 70.92
N ARG A 9 28.69 -38.88 70.44
CA ARG A 9 28.81 -37.70 69.59
C ARG A 9 28.36 -38.01 68.15
N LEU A 10 27.66 -37.07 67.51
CA LEU A 10 27.48 -37.02 66.06
C LEU A 10 28.01 -35.66 65.57
N CYS A 11 29.10 -35.69 64.79
CA CYS A 11 29.59 -34.57 63.99
C CYS A 11 28.78 -34.53 62.68
N ALA A 12 28.11 -33.42 62.40
CA ALA A 12 27.55 -33.13 61.09
C ALA A 12 28.43 -32.08 60.41
N ILE A 13 29.02 -32.45 59.26
CA ILE A 13 29.78 -31.57 58.38
C ILE A 13 28.76 -30.82 57.52
N ALA A 14 28.66 -29.50 57.68
CA ALA A 14 27.85 -28.65 56.80
C ALA A 14 28.67 -28.29 55.55
N ALA A 15 28.27 -28.83 54.40
CA ALA A 15 28.80 -28.42 53.09
C ALA A 15 28.01 -27.20 52.60
N THR A 16 28.67 -26.05 52.50
CA THR A 16 28.12 -24.83 51.91
C THR A 16 28.17 -24.93 50.38
N VAL A 17 27.01 -25.11 49.76
CA VAL A 17 26.83 -24.97 48.30
C VAL A 17 26.70 -23.49 47.98
N PHE A 18 27.71 -22.91 47.32
CA PHE A 18 27.61 -21.57 46.73
C PHE A 18 26.80 -21.66 45.44
N TRP A 19 25.57 -21.16 45.46
CA TRP A 19 24.80 -20.90 44.25
C TRP A 19 25.36 -19.64 43.58
N THR A 20 26.07 -19.79 42.47
CA THR A 20 26.37 -18.68 41.58
C THR A 20 25.09 -18.29 40.85
N VAL A 21 24.42 -17.24 41.33
CA VAL A 21 23.34 -16.58 40.59
C VAL A 21 23.98 -15.91 39.38
N SER A 22 23.86 -16.53 38.20
CA SER A 22 24.16 -15.84 36.95
C SER A 22 23.07 -14.81 36.71
N PHE A 23 23.40 -13.53 36.91
CA PHE A 23 22.56 -12.44 36.43
C PHE A 23 22.60 -12.48 34.90
N ALA A 24 21.53 -12.99 34.28
CA ALA A 24 21.26 -12.69 32.89
C ALA A 24 21.09 -11.16 32.81
N GLY A 25 22.03 -10.48 32.16
CA GLY A 25 21.93 -9.04 31.94
C GLY A 25 20.59 -8.74 31.25
N ALA A 26 19.83 -7.79 31.80
CA ALA A 26 18.60 -7.32 31.16
C ALA A 26 18.96 -6.87 29.74
N GLN A 27 18.46 -7.58 28.73
CA GLN A 27 18.62 -7.19 27.33
C GLN A 27 17.96 -5.81 27.19
N THR A 28 18.78 -4.79 26.95
CA THR A 28 18.31 -3.42 26.81
C THR A 28 17.56 -3.32 25.47
N SER A 29 16.29 -2.95 25.52
CA SER A 29 15.50 -2.74 24.31
C SER A 29 16.13 -1.62 23.47
N PRO A 30 16.23 -1.78 22.14
CA PRO A 30 16.90 -0.83 21.27
C PRO A 30 16.17 0.50 21.26
N THR A 31 16.94 1.58 21.41
CA THR A 31 16.43 2.96 21.40
C THR A 31 17.03 3.73 20.23
N ILE A 32 16.19 4.41 19.44
CA ILE A 32 16.60 5.29 18.35
C ILE A 32 16.20 6.73 18.68
N ASP A 33 17.16 7.64 18.59
CA ASP A 33 16.94 9.07 18.78
C ASP A 33 16.78 9.76 17.42
N LEU A 34 15.58 10.27 17.13
CA LEU A 34 15.27 10.98 15.89
C LEU A 34 15.57 12.48 15.95
N GLY A 35 15.93 13.02 17.12
CA GLY A 35 16.14 14.44 17.39
C GLY A 35 14.89 15.12 17.95
N TYR A 36 13.72 14.88 17.34
CA TYR A 36 12.44 15.37 17.88
C TYR A 36 11.83 14.43 18.93
N ALA A 37 12.18 13.15 18.88
CA ALA A 37 11.69 12.11 19.78
C ALA A 37 12.68 10.96 19.89
N GLN A 38 12.69 10.27 21.04
CA GLN A 38 13.38 9.00 21.23
C GLN A 38 12.36 7.88 21.30
N TYR A 39 12.55 6.84 20.51
CA TYR A 39 11.66 5.67 20.50
C TYR A 39 12.41 4.44 21.01
N GLN A 40 11.72 3.56 21.73
CA GLN A 40 12.23 2.25 22.15
C GLN A 40 11.44 1.14 21.45
N GLY A 41 12.13 0.37 20.61
CA GLY A 41 11.57 -0.75 19.86
C GLY A 41 11.79 -2.09 20.57
N ALA A 42 11.58 -3.19 19.84
CA ALA A 42 11.82 -4.54 20.34
C ALA A 42 12.61 -5.40 19.34
N VAL A 43 13.40 -6.32 19.86
CA VAL A 43 14.17 -7.29 19.07
C VAL A 43 13.41 -8.61 19.04
N ASN A 44 13.15 -9.11 17.83
CA ASN A 44 12.82 -10.50 17.60
C ASN A 44 14.13 -11.30 17.46
N THR A 45 14.53 -11.94 18.56
CA THR A 45 15.80 -12.68 18.64
C THR A 45 15.77 -13.99 17.85
N ALA A 46 14.60 -14.50 17.46
CA ALA A 46 14.49 -15.72 16.67
C ALA A 46 14.98 -15.53 15.22
N ASN A 47 14.90 -14.30 14.70
CA ASN A 47 15.25 -13.98 13.32
C ASN A 47 16.23 -12.78 13.20
N ASN A 48 16.68 -12.21 14.33
CA ASN A 48 17.57 -11.06 14.39
C ASN A 48 17.02 -9.86 13.59
N ILE A 49 15.74 -9.56 13.84
CA ILE A 49 15.02 -8.41 13.29
C ILE A 49 14.58 -7.53 14.45
N THR A 50 14.78 -6.23 14.32
CA THR A 50 14.26 -5.24 15.25
C THR A 50 13.13 -4.48 14.60
N HIS A 51 12.09 -4.19 15.38
CA HIS A 51 10.95 -3.42 14.94
C HIS A 51 10.64 -2.25 15.86
N PHE A 52 10.14 -1.18 15.25
CA PHE A 52 9.56 -0.01 15.88
C PHE A 52 8.18 0.19 15.29
N LEU A 53 7.15 0.08 16.12
CA LEU A 53 5.74 0.19 15.73
C LEU A 53 5.19 1.52 16.26
N GLY A 54 4.52 2.29 15.41
CA GLY A 54 3.86 3.53 15.81
C GLY A 54 4.77 4.74 15.98
N ILE A 55 5.82 4.89 15.14
CA ILE A 55 6.61 6.12 15.09
C ILE A 55 5.75 7.22 14.45
N ARG A 56 5.58 8.35 15.14
CA ARG A 56 4.84 9.51 14.61
C ARG A 56 5.72 10.24 13.60
N TYR A 57 5.35 10.22 12.32
CA TYR A 57 6.11 10.93 11.29
C TYR A 57 5.58 12.33 11.00
N ALA A 58 4.32 12.62 11.36
CA ALA A 58 3.68 13.92 11.21
C ALA A 58 2.82 14.30 12.43
N ALA A 59 2.55 15.59 12.59
CA ALA A 59 1.61 16.10 13.58
C ALA A 59 0.21 15.49 13.37
N ALA A 60 -0.52 15.25 14.46
CA ALA A 60 -1.89 14.76 14.39
C ALA A 60 -2.76 15.73 13.57
N PRO A 61 -3.46 15.29 12.50
CA PRO A 61 -4.20 16.15 11.59
C PRO A 61 -5.57 16.56 12.16
N LEU A 62 -5.57 17.06 13.41
CA LEU A 62 -6.75 17.42 14.18
C LEU A 62 -7.08 18.91 14.07
N GLY A 63 -8.34 19.27 14.32
CA GLY A 63 -8.78 20.66 14.41
C GLY A 63 -8.41 21.47 13.17
N ASP A 64 -7.62 22.54 13.33
CA ASP A 64 -7.22 23.36 12.17
C ASP A 64 -6.32 22.61 11.16
N LEU A 65 -5.64 21.54 11.57
CA LEU A 65 -4.82 20.71 10.67
C LEU A 65 -5.67 19.76 9.81
N ARG A 66 -6.97 19.62 10.10
CA ARG A 66 -7.88 18.83 9.27
C ARG A 66 -7.97 19.44 7.87
N PHE A 67 -7.93 18.57 6.86
CA PHE A 67 -7.90 18.94 5.43
C PHE A 67 -6.72 19.84 5.04
N ARG A 68 -5.62 19.83 5.78
CA ARG A 68 -4.36 20.52 5.43
C ARG A 68 -3.25 19.51 5.15
N ALA A 69 -2.19 19.97 4.49
CA ALA A 69 -0.97 19.20 4.31
C ALA A 69 -0.38 18.81 5.68
N PRO A 70 0.27 17.63 5.79
CA PRO A 70 0.91 17.20 7.03
C PRO A 70 2.00 18.20 7.47
N GLN A 71 2.22 18.28 8.77
CA GLN A 71 3.25 19.12 9.38
C GLN A 71 4.19 18.29 10.24
N ALA A 72 5.36 18.82 10.55
CA ALA A 72 6.32 18.17 11.43
C ALA A 72 5.70 17.87 12.81
N PRO A 73 5.97 16.70 13.39
CA PRO A 73 5.48 16.37 14.73
C PRO A 73 6.14 17.26 15.78
N ALA A 74 5.46 17.45 16.91
CA ALA A 74 6.02 18.18 18.05
C ALA A 74 7.21 17.42 18.66
N ASN A 75 8.15 18.16 19.26
CA ASN A 75 9.21 17.55 20.03
C ASN A 75 8.64 16.91 21.30
N THR A 76 9.03 15.66 21.57
CA THR A 76 8.61 14.92 22.76
C THR A 76 9.81 14.63 23.65
N THR A 77 9.70 14.93 24.95
CA THR A 77 10.73 14.61 25.94
C THR A 77 10.58 13.18 26.42
N GLY A 78 11.71 12.50 26.66
CA GLY A 78 11.72 11.12 27.17
C GLY A 78 11.52 10.07 26.09
N VAL A 79 11.73 8.82 26.47
CA VAL A 79 11.67 7.66 25.57
C VAL A 79 10.23 7.19 25.41
N GLN A 80 9.75 7.14 24.18
CA GLN A 80 8.41 6.67 23.81
C GLN A 80 8.47 5.17 23.47
N PRO A 81 7.57 4.34 24.00
CA PRO A 81 7.48 2.94 23.57
C PRO A 81 6.98 2.85 22.12
N ALA A 82 7.65 2.05 21.30
CA ALA A 82 7.30 1.78 19.90
C ALA A 82 7.20 0.27 19.65
N THR A 83 6.41 -0.43 20.46
CA THR A 83 6.29 -1.91 20.45
C THR A 83 4.86 -2.38 20.21
N VAL A 84 3.91 -1.45 20.02
CA VAL A 84 2.49 -1.72 19.81
C VAL A 84 2.04 -0.97 18.56
N GLN A 85 1.15 -1.59 17.78
CA GLN A 85 0.59 -0.94 16.59
C GLN A 85 -0.15 0.35 16.99
N PRO A 86 0.01 1.43 16.22
CA PRO A 86 -0.72 2.67 16.46
C PRO A 86 -2.20 2.52 16.04
N ASN A 87 -2.99 3.55 16.34
CA ASN A 87 -4.34 3.67 15.79
C ASN A 87 -4.31 3.75 14.26
N GLU A 88 -5.36 3.22 13.64
CA GLU A 88 -5.56 3.31 12.19
C GLU A 88 -6.21 4.65 11.83
N CYS A 89 -6.09 5.08 10.57
CA CYS A 89 -6.84 6.24 10.10
C CYS A 89 -8.32 5.89 9.98
N LEU A 90 -9.22 6.88 10.15
CA LEU A 90 -10.66 6.68 9.93
C LEU A 90 -10.94 6.04 8.57
N GLN A 91 -11.75 4.98 8.60
CA GLN A 91 -12.03 4.11 7.46
C GLN A 91 -13.43 4.40 6.91
N ALA A 92 -13.73 3.95 5.69
CA ALA A 92 -15.08 3.87 5.15
C ALA A 92 -15.38 2.44 4.64
N PRO A 93 -16.64 1.98 4.66
CA PRO A 93 -17.02 0.73 4.01
C PRO A 93 -16.88 0.85 2.49
N THR A 94 -16.60 -0.27 1.83
CA THR A 94 -16.86 -0.42 0.40
C THR A 94 -18.37 -0.63 0.16
N GLY A 95 -18.89 -0.18 -0.98
CA GLY A 95 -20.33 -0.16 -1.29
C GLY A 95 -21.06 -1.48 -0.97
N ARG A 96 -22.12 -1.41 -0.14
CA ARG A 96 -22.83 -2.58 0.41
C ARG A 96 -24.20 -2.80 -0.25
N SER A 97 -24.18 -3.32 -1.47
CA SER A 97 -25.38 -3.93 -2.07
C SER A 97 -26.05 -4.90 -1.06
N PRO A 98 -27.40 -4.99 -1.01
CA PRO A 98 -28.16 -5.66 0.07
C PRO A 98 -27.96 -7.18 0.22
N THR A 99 -27.17 -7.82 -0.63
CA THR A 99 -26.84 -9.25 -0.55
C THR A 99 -25.32 -9.44 -0.55
N ASN A 100 -24.68 -9.33 0.62
CA ASN A 100 -23.28 -9.72 0.80
C ASN A 100 -23.19 -10.90 1.81
N PRO A 101 -22.68 -12.08 1.41
CA PRO A 101 -22.53 -13.25 2.27
C PRO A 101 -21.22 -13.30 3.08
N PHE A 102 -20.34 -12.30 3.02
CA PHE A 102 -19.05 -12.32 3.73
C PHE A 102 -19.15 -11.83 5.18
N GLU A 103 -18.57 -12.59 6.11
CA GLU A 103 -18.46 -12.25 7.53
C GLU A 103 -17.58 -11.00 7.74
N THR A 104 -18.11 -10.00 8.43
CA THR A 104 -17.32 -8.86 8.93
C THR A 104 -16.57 -9.28 10.20
N ARG A 105 -15.24 -9.42 10.13
CA ARG A 105 -14.39 -9.43 11.33
C ARG A 105 -14.14 -7.99 11.76
N ALA A 106 -14.90 -7.50 12.74
CA ALA A 106 -14.46 -6.35 13.52
C ALA A 106 -13.44 -6.86 14.55
N ALA A 107 -12.14 -6.70 14.25
CA ALA A 107 -11.20 -6.54 15.34
C ALA A 107 -11.47 -5.15 15.94
N GLU A 108 -11.40 -5.03 17.28
CA GLU A 108 -11.43 -3.74 17.98
C GLU A 108 -10.14 -2.95 17.68
N ILE A 109 -9.96 -2.53 16.42
CA ILE A 109 -8.95 -1.55 16.08
C ILE A 109 -9.62 -0.19 16.11
N ILE A 110 -9.10 0.70 16.95
CA ILE A 110 -9.61 2.06 17.09
C ILE A 110 -9.07 2.86 15.92
N ALA A 111 -9.95 3.17 14.97
CA ALA A 111 -9.64 4.15 13.93
C ALA A 111 -9.84 5.57 14.48
N THR A 112 -8.89 6.46 14.26
CA THR A 112 -8.94 7.86 14.74
C THR A 112 -8.37 8.82 13.69
N GLU A 113 -8.62 10.11 13.86
CA GLU A 113 -7.95 11.13 13.03
C GLU A 113 -6.46 11.27 13.37
N ASP A 114 -6.07 10.99 14.61
CA ASP A 114 -4.66 10.93 15.01
C ASP A 114 -4.05 9.59 14.60
N CYS A 115 -3.62 9.51 13.33
CA CYS A 115 -3.21 8.25 12.71
C CYS A 115 -1.92 8.32 11.87
N LEU A 116 -1.22 9.46 11.82
CA LEU A 116 -0.03 9.65 10.97
C LEU A 116 1.23 9.04 11.60
N PHE A 117 1.28 7.71 11.54
CA PHE A 117 2.35 6.87 12.08
C PHE A 117 2.96 5.98 11.00
N LEU A 118 4.16 5.48 11.27
CA LEU A 118 4.83 4.46 10.47
C LEU A 118 5.48 3.40 11.37
N ASN A 119 5.73 2.24 10.77
CA ASN A 119 6.46 1.14 11.38
C ASN A 119 7.79 0.95 10.65
N VAL A 120 8.87 0.66 11.37
CA VAL A 120 10.20 0.35 10.79
C VAL A 120 10.65 -1.01 11.25
N TYR A 121 11.09 -1.85 10.31
CA TYR A 121 11.66 -3.17 10.54
C TYR A 121 13.05 -3.22 9.90
N TYR A 122 14.05 -3.66 10.64
CA TYR A 122 15.41 -3.76 10.12
C TYR A 122 16.14 -4.97 10.70
N PRO A 123 17.05 -5.59 9.93
CA PRO A 123 17.91 -6.64 10.46
C PRO A 123 18.92 -6.07 11.45
N SER A 124 19.13 -6.76 12.57
CA SER A 124 20.04 -6.33 13.64
C SER A 124 20.99 -7.44 14.09
N ASP A 125 21.98 -7.11 14.92
CA ASP A 125 22.98 -8.05 15.48
C ASP A 125 22.45 -8.95 16.62
N GLY A 126 21.13 -9.01 16.82
CA GLY A 126 20.49 -9.73 17.94
C GLY A 126 20.51 -8.95 19.27
N ALA A 127 21.38 -7.94 19.41
CA ALA A 127 21.35 -6.95 20.49
C ALA A 127 20.55 -5.68 20.10
N GLY A 128 20.10 -5.60 18.85
CA GLY A 128 19.26 -4.51 18.34
C GLY A 128 20.03 -3.43 17.56
N THR A 129 21.34 -3.58 17.40
CA THR A 129 22.16 -2.70 16.57
C THR A 129 21.82 -2.92 15.09
N PRO A 130 21.45 -1.88 14.32
CA PRO A 130 21.15 -2.02 12.90
C PRO A 130 22.36 -2.49 12.07
N LEU A 131 22.10 -3.31 11.05
CA LEU A 131 23.05 -3.45 9.94
C LEU A 131 23.03 -2.19 9.07
N ALA A 132 24.18 -1.74 8.58
CA ALA A 132 24.29 -0.44 7.89
C ALA A 132 24.13 -0.52 6.36
N ASP A 133 23.83 0.63 5.76
CA ASP A 133 23.80 0.92 4.31
C ASP A 133 22.90 0.00 3.47
N LEU A 134 21.79 -0.47 4.06
CA LEU A 134 20.86 -1.36 3.40
C LEU A 134 19.86 -0.60 2.51
N PRO A 135 19.49 -1.12 1.33
CA PRO A 135 18.33 -0.65 0.58
C PRO A 135 17.07 -0.57 1.46
N THR A 136 16.27 0.47 1.25
CA THR A 136 15.05 0.70 2.02
C THR A 136 13.82 0.47 1.16
N LEU A 137 12.90 -0.36 1.63
CA LEU A 137 11.55 -0.47 1.08
C LEU A 137 10.60 0.42 1.88
N VAL A 138 9.79 1.23 1.20
CA VAL A 138 8.62 1.89 1.78
C VAL A 138 7.36 1.27 1.18
N TRP A 139 6.55 0.62 2.01
CA TRP A 139 5.29 -0.02 1.63
C TRP A 139 4.10 0.93 1.86
N ILE A 140 3.29 1.10 0.82
CA ILE A 140 2.07 1.91 0.81
C ILE A 140 0.88 0.95 0.67
N HIS A 141 0.04 0.88 1.70
CA HIS A 141 -1.09 -0.05 1.70
C HIS A 141 -2.20 0.35 0.70
N GLY A 142 -2.90 -0.66 0.19
CA GLY A 142 -4.12 -0.52 -0.62
C GLY A 142 -5.37 -0.20 0.20
N GLY A 143 -6.54 -0.45 -0.42
CA GLY A 143 -7.86 -0.25 0.18
C GLY A 143 -8.71 0.87 -0.45
N GLY A 144 -8.51 1.11 -1.75
CA GLY A 144 -9.37 2.03 -2.53
C GLY A 144 -9.34 3.48 -2.08
N TYR A 145 -8.29 3.90 -1.34
CA TYR A 145 -8.18 5.19 -0.65
C TYR A 145 -9.22 5.41 0.47
N LEU A 146 -10.00 4.38 0.84
CA LEU A 146 -11.03 4.45 1.88
C LEU A 146 -10.69 3.67 3.14
N ALA A 147 -9.87 2.64 2.99
CA ALA A 147 -9.54 1.70 4.05
C ALA A 147 -8.12 1.17 3.90
N GLY A 148 -7.68 0.37 4.87
CA GLY A 148 -6.35 -0.21 4.94
C GLY A 148 -5.49 0.42 6.04
N ALA A 149 -4.49 -0.35 6.46
CA ALA A 149 -3.54 0.07 7.48
C ALA A 149 -2.22 -0.72 7.42
N ALA A 150 -1.12 -0.07 7.83
CA ALA A 150 0.21 -0.64 8.07
C ALA A 150 0.19 -1.77 9.10
N SER A 151 -0.73 -1.75 10.07
CA SER A 151 -0.98 -2.81 11.05
C SER A 151 -1.37 -4.15 10.42
N SER A 152 -1.90 -4.13 9.18
CA SER A 152 -2.30 -5.32 8.43
C SER A 152 -1.11 -6.11 7.87
N PHE A 153 0.09 -5.54 7.92
CA PHE A 153 1.29 -6.11 7.30
C PHE A 153 2.41 -6.30 8.34
N ASN A 154 3.14 -7.41 8.23
CA ASN A 154 4.32 -7.66 9.05
C ASN A 154 5.61 -7.48 8.22
N GLY A 155 6.31 -6.36 8.41
CA GLY A 155 7.53 -6.05 7.68
C GLY A 155 8.67 -7.05 7.89
N GLU A 156 8.64 -7.87 8.96
CA GLU A 156 9.62 -8.94 9.15
C GLU A 156 9.60 -9.97 8.00
N ASP A 157 8.47 -10.14 7.32
CA ASP A 157 8.32 -11.09 6.21
C ASP A 157 9.26 -10.73 5.05
N ILE A 158 9.25 -9.47 4.62
CA ILE A 158 10.09 -8.94 3.56
C ILE A 158 11.57 -8.95 3.98
N VAL A 159 11.88 -8.61 5.25
CA VAL A 159 13.26 -8.68 5.78
C VAL A 159 13.78 -10.12 5.71
N ARG A 160 12.95 -11.15 5.99
CA ARG A 160 13.35 -12.55 5.84
C ARG A 160 13.50 -12.99 4.39
N GLN A 161 12.55 -12.60 3.53
CA GLN A 161 12.58 -12.93 2.09
C GLN A 161 13.80 -12.32 1.38
N SER A 162 14.23 -11.13 1.79
CA SER A 162 15.45 -10.48 1.31
C SER A 162 16.74 -11.04 1.91
N LYS A 163 16.67 -12.09 2.73
CA LYS A 163 17.79 -12.64 3.50
C LYS A 163 18.51 -11.58 4.35
N ARG A 164 17.73 -10.73 5.01
CA ARG A 164 18.22 -9.61 5.86
C ARG A 164 18.95 -8.53 5.05
N GLY A 165 18.55 -8.34 3.80
CA GLY A 165 19.16 -7.40 2.86
C GLY A 165 18.46 -6.05 2.74
N VAL A 166 17.34 -5.83 3.43
CA VAL A 166 16.55 -4.58 3.32
C VAL A 166 16.05 -4.08 4.67
N VAL A 167 15.88 -2.78 4.78
CA VAL A 167 15.05 -2.11 5.80
C VAL A 167 13.65 -1.92 5.23
N VAL A 168 12.62 -2.09 6.05
CA VAL A 168 11.21 -1.98 5.62
C VAL A 168 10.50 -0.93 6.44
N VAL A 169 9.82 -0.01 5.77
CA VAL A 169 8.97 1.02 6.37
C VAL A 169 7.54 0.80 5.89
N LEU A 170 6.59 0.69 6.82
CA LEU A 170 5.16 0.60 6.51
C LEU A 170 4.49 1.90 6.98
N ILE A 171 3.79 2.60 6.09
CA ILE A 171 3.25 3.93 6.40
C ILE A 171 1.72 3.92 6.52
N GLN A 172 1.17 4.71 7.45
CA GLN A 172 -0.22 5.16 7.42
C GLN A 172 -0.35 6.44 6.60
N TYR A 173 -1.52 6.66 6.00
CA TYR A 173 -1.91 7.93 5.38
C TYR A 173 -3.42 8.16 5.53
N ARG A 174 -3.88 9.41 5.50
CA ARG A 174 -5.32 9.72 5.61
C ARG A 174 -6.11 9.16 4.43
N LEU A 175 -7.34 8.74 4.72
CA LEU A 175 -8.25 8.04 3.79
C LEU A 175 -9.61 8.76 3.70
N GLY A 176 -10.42 8.38 2.71
CA GLY A 176 -11.77 8.87 2.51
C GLY A 176 -11.86 10.39 2.48
N VAL A 177 -12.93 10.93 3.06
CA VAL A 177 -13.13 12.39 3.22
C VAL A 177 -11.96 13.05 3.97
N PHE A 178 -11.28 12.36 4.89
CA PHE A 178 -10.19 12.97 5.67
C PHE A 178 -8.91 13.16 4.84
N GLY A 179 -8.67 12.30 3.84
CA GLY A 179 -7.47 12.33 3.00
C GLY A 179 -7.69 12.87 1.59
N PHE A 180 -8.91 12.77 1.06
CA PHE A 180 -9.21 12.96 -0.36
C PHE A 180 -10.45 13.83 -0.61
N LEU A 181 -10.84 14.68 0.35
CA LEU A 181 -11.88 15.69 0.12
C LEU A 181 -11.43 16.63 -1.03
N PRO A 182 -12.19 16.71 -2.14
CA PRO A 182 -11.80 17.53 -3.28
C PRO A 182 -12.55 18.88 -3.27
N GLY A 183 -12.44 19.67 -4.35
CA GLY A 183 -13.18 20.92 -4.52
C GLY A 183 -12.35 22.18 -4.38
N ALA A 184 -12.82 23.27 -5.00
CA ALA A 184 -12.13 24.56 -5.03
C ALA A 184 -11.96 25.18 -3.64
N ALA A 185 -12.94 25.02 -2.75
CA ALA A 185 -12.84 25.49 -1.37
C ALA A 185 -11.69 24.82 -0.60
N VAL A 186 -11.43 23.53 -0.87
CA VAL A 186 -10.28 22.81 -0.29
C VAL A 186 -8.98 23.32 -0.89
N LYS A 187 -8.92 23.61 -2.19
CA LYS A 187 -7.74 24.20 -2.83
C LYS A 187 -7.37 25.56 -2.21
N GLU A 188 -8.36 26.41 -1.96
CA GLU A 188 -8.15 27.77 -1.46
C GLU A 188 -7.74 27.80 0.02
N ASN A 189 -8.44 27.04 0.86
CA ASN A 189 -8.24 27.07 2.31
C ASN A 189 -8.07 25.65 2.86
N GLY A 190 -7.13 24.88 2.31
CA GLY A 190 -6.85 23.50 2.70
C GLY A 190 -5.73 22.90 1.86
N ALA A 191 -5.73 21.58 1.74
CA ALA A 191 -4.86 20.83 0.84
C ALA A 191 -5.66 19.71 0.20
N LEU A 192 -5.72 19.74 -1.13
CA LEU A 192 -6.18 18.59 -1.92
C LEU A 192 -5.19 17.44 -1.77
N ASN A 193 -5.67 16.21 -2.01
CA ASN A 193 -4.84 15.01 -1.99
C ASN A 193 -4.03 14.86 -0.69
N ALA A 194 -4.61 15.26 0.44
CA ALA A 194 -3.94 15.26 1.74
C ALA A 194 -3.34 13.88 2.10
N GLY A 195 -4.01 12.79 1.72
CA GLY A 195 -3.48 11.42 1.86
C GLY A 195 -2.23 11.13 1.02
N LEU A 196 -2.08 11.72 -0.17
CA LEU A 196 -0.83 11.61 -0.95
C LEU A 196 0.27 12.50 -0.38
N LEU A 197 -0.10 13.67 0.15
CA LEU A 197 0.85 14.56 0.84
C LEU A 197 1.37 13.92 2.14
N ASP A 198 0.54 13.15 2.83
CA ASP A 198 0.97 12.31 3.97
C ASP A 198 2.06 11.32 3.56
N GLN A 199 1.88 10.66 2.42
CA GLN A 199 2.87 9.72 1.87
C GLN A 199 4.17 10.43 1.45
N ASP A 200 4.10 11.57 0.74
CA ASP A 200 5.28 12.38 0.40
C ASP A 200 6.02 12.83 1.67
N PHE A 201 5.29 13.24 2.71
CA PHE A 201 5.87 13.63 3.99
C PHE A 201 6.53 12.45 4.72
N ALA A 202 5.94 11.26 4.66
CA ALA A 202 6.56 10.04 5.18
C ALA A 202 7.83 9.67 4.39
N LEU A 203 7.85 9.83 3.06
CA LEU A 203 9.05 9.62 2.25
C LEU A 203 10.16 10.63 2.58
N ARG A 204 9.82 11.89 2.85
CA ARG A 204 10.77 12.90 3.36
C ARG A 204 11.29 12.53 4.75
N TRP A 205 10.44 12.00 5.63
CA TRP A 205 10.86 11.47 6.93
C TRP A 205 11.86 10.32 6.75
N VAL A 206 11.60 9.38 5.82
CA VAL A 206 12.51 8.28 5.49
C VAL A 206 13.86 8.84 5.02
N ASN A 207 13.85 9.78 4.07
CA ASN A 207 15.07 10.41 3.58
C ASN A 207 15.92 11.05 4.71
N GLN A 208 15.28 11.65 5.71
CA GLN A 208 15.96 12.33 6.82
C GLN A 208 16.44 11.38 7.93
N HIS A 209 15.76 10.26 8.16
CA HIS A 209 15.91 9.50 9.39
C HIS A 209 16.27 8.02 9.22
N ILE A 210 16.09 7.43 8.04
CA ILE A 210 16.21 5.98 7.89
C ILE A 210 17.63 5.45 8.12
N SER A 211 18.65 6.28 7.95
CA SER A 211 20.05 5.95 8.27
C SER A 211 20.27 5.57 9.74
N LYS A 212 19.44 6.09 10.65
CA LYS A 212 19.46 5.71 12.07
C LYS A 212 19.01 4.27 12.30
N PHE A 213 18.24 3.71 11.37
CA PHE A 213 17.77 2.33 11.35
C PHE A 213 18.60 1.44 10.41
N GLY A 214 19.75 1.95 9.92
CA GLY A 214 20.63 1.20 9.03
C GLY A 214 20.25 1.26 7.54
N GLY A 215 19.20 1.99 7.18
CA GLY A 215 18.76 2.15 5.80
C GLY A 215 19.53 3.24 5.06
N ASP A 216 19.75 3.04 3.76
CA ASP A 216 20.37 4.01 2.86
C ASP A 216 19.28 4.87 2.20
N PRO A 217 19.18 6.19 2.51
CA PRO A 217 18.16 7.08 1.96
C PRO A 217 18.32 7.32 0.46
N SER A 218 19.46 6.97 -0.16
CA SER A 218 19.66 7.02 -1.61
C SER A 218 19.16 5.77 -2.34
N LYS A 219 18.86 4.69 -1.59
CA LYS A 219 18.43 3.40 -2.13
C LYS A 219 17.00 3.04 -1.71
N VAL A 220 16.13 4.04 -1.70
CA VAL A 220 14.71 3.86 -1.39
C VAL A 220 13.96 3.31 -2.61
N THR A 221 13.19 2.25 -2.40
CA THR A 221 12.18 1.73 -3.33
C THR A 221 10.81 1.90 -2.69
N ILE A 222 9.85 2.48 -3.41
CA ILE A 222 8.46 2.52 -2.97
C ILE A 222 7.69 1.34 -3.58
N TRP A 223 6.81 0.72 -2.82
CA TRP A 223 5.95 -0.37 -3.28
C TRP A 223 4.56 -0.20 -2.71
N GLY A 224 3.53 -0.34 -3.54
CA GLY A 224 2.19 -0.45 -3.03
C GLY A 224 1.35 -1.46 -3.80
N GLU A 225 0.23 -1.81 -3.19
CA GLU A 225 -0.79 -2.70 -3.76
C GLU A 225 -2.12 -1.95 -3.90
N SER A 226 -2.88 -2.21 -4.97
CA SER A 226 -4.19 -1.60 -5.21
C SER A 226 -4.10 -0.06 -5.16
N ALA A 227 -4.89 0.63 -4.32
CA ALA A 227 -4.76 2.07 -4.11
C ALA A 227 -3.37 2.53 -3.61
N GLY A 228 -2.60 1.66 -2.98
CA GLY A 228 -1.19 1.87 -2.70
C GLY A 228 -0.33 1.83 -3.96
N ALA A 229 -0.64 0.96 -4.92
CA ALA A 229 0.00 0.95 -6.24
C ALA A 229 -0.40 2.18 -7.06
N GLY A 230 -1.66 2.61 -6.96
CA GLY A 230 -2.11 3.90 -7.48
C GLY A 230 -1.38 5.08 -6.83
N SER A 231 -1.15 5.01 -5.52
CA SER A 231 -0.33 5.98 -4.78
C SER A 231 1.12 6.02 -5.29
N VAL A 232 1.74 4.85 -5.53
CA VAL A 232 3.07 4.77 -6.17
C VAL A 232 3.06 5.46 -7.53
N LEU A 233 2.05 5.23 -8.36
CA LEU A 233 1.87 5.96 -9.62
C LEU A 233 1.83 7.48 -9.39
N GLN A 234 1.07 7.97 -8.41
CA GLN A 234 1.01 9.41 -8.12
C GLN A 234 2.36 9.97 -7.66
N GLN A 235 3.12 9.24 -6.81
CA GLN A 235 4.46 9.63 -6.39
C GLN A 235 5.46 9.64 -7.57
N VAL A 236 5.31 8.69 -8.51
CA VAL A 236 6.09 8.64 -9.75
C VAL A 236 5.86 9.90 -10.59
N ILE A 237 4.62 10.37 -10.76
CA ILE A 237 4.35 11.56 -11.59
C ILE A 237 4.37 12.88 -10.79
N ALA A 238 4.55 12.81 -9.47
CA ALA A 238 4.47 13.96 -8.57
C ALA A 238 5.38 15.10 -9.01
N ASN A 239 4.89 16.33 -8.90
CA ASN A 239 5.58 17.56 -9.30
C ASN A 239 6.07 17.52 -10.76
N GLY A 240 5.34 16.82 -11.65
CA GLY A 240 5.72 16.66 -13.05
C GLY A 240 6.98 15.82 -13.25
N GLY A 241 7.18 14.80 -12.41
CA GLY A 241 8.37 13.92 -12.43
C GLY A 241 9.66 14.59 -11.97
N GLN A 242 9.54 15.66 -11.18
CA GLN A 242 10.67 16.49 -10.73
C GLN A 242 10.58 16.78 -9.22
N THR A 243 10.31 15.74 -8.43
CA THR A 243 10.29 15.87 -6.97
C THR A 243 11.70 16.10 -6.45
N GLU A 244 11.90 17.21 -5.74
CA GLU A 244 13.18 17.60 -5.16
C GLU A 244 13.13 17.67 -3.61
N PRO A 245 14.11 17.05 -2.90
CA PRO A 245 15.11 16.13 -3.43
C PRO A 245 14.46 14.83 -3.94
N GLN A 246 15.19 14.04 -4.74
CA GLN A 246 14.75 12.69 -5.11
C GLN A 246 14.49 11.85 -3.85
N LEU A 247 13.26 11.31 -3.73
CA LEU A 247 12.83 10.57 -2.54
C LEU A 247 12.95 9.04 -2.69
N PHE A 248 13.03 8.53 -3.92
CA PHE A 248 13.18 7.11 -4.23
C PHE A 248 13.85 6.91 -5.59
N ARG A 249 14.55 5.78 -5.73
CA ARG A 249 15.19 5.34 -6.98
C ARG A 249 14.40 4.25 -7.71
N GLY A 250 13.56 3.48 -7.01
CA GLY A 250 12.78 2.38 -7.58
C GLY A 250 11.32 2.45 -7.20
N ALA A 251 10.46 1.93 -8.07
CA ALA A 251 9.03 1.81 -7.82
C ALA A 251 8.54 0.38 -8.09
N ILE A 252 7.60 -0.09 -7.28
CA ILE A 252 6.91 -1.36 -7.48
C ILE A 252 5.40 -1.16 -7.37
N THR A 253 4.64 -1.70 -8.31
CA THR A 253 3.17 -1.65 -8.31
C THR A 253 2.59 -3.05 -8.37
N SER A 254 1.87 -3.46 -7.33
CA SER A 254 1.01 -4.65 -7.34
C SER A 254 -0.43 -4.22 -7.65
N SER A 255 -0.88 -4.45 -8.88
CA SER A 255 -2.19 -4.03 -9.38
C SER A 255 -2.33 -2.50 -9.42
N THR A 256 -1.61 -1.82 -10.32
CA THR A 256 -1.65 -0.34 -10.47
C THR A 256 -3.07 0.16 -10.53
N PHE A 257 -3.52 0.96 -9.56
CA PHE A 257 -4.89 1.44 -9.50
C PHE A 257 -5.02 2.85 -10.06
N LEU A 258 -5.81 3.02 -11.12
CA LEU A 258 -6.12 4.33 -11.70
C LEU A 258 -7.62 4.43 -12.00
N PRO A 259 -8.45 4.85 -11.03
CA PRO A 259 -9.84 5.21 -11.30
C PRO A 259 -9.92 6.54 -12.06
N SER A 260 -11.13 7.00 -12.39
CA SER A 260 -11.35 8.36 -12.89
C SER A 260 -10.74 9.40 -11.93
N GLN A 261 -9.85 10.23 -12.45
CA GLN A 261 -9.09 11.24 -11.73
C GLN A 261 -9.30 12.62 -12.38
N TYR A 262 -10.42 13.24 -12.01
CA TYR A 262 -10.85 14.55 -12.51
C TYR A 262 -10.00 15.70 -11.98
N ASN A 263 -10.12 16.89 -12.58
CA ASN A 263 -9.57 18.11 -11.96
C ASN A 263 -10.34 18.44 -10.69
N PHE A 264 -9.66 18.98 -9.70
CA PHE A 264 -10.25 19.26 -8.38
C PHE A 264 -11.53 20.10 -8.38
N ASN A 265 -11.74 20.91 -9.43
CA ASN A 265 -12.87 21.81 -9.63
C ASN A 265 -13.82 21.37 -10.76
N ASP A 266 -13.66 20.15 -11.27
CA ASP A 266 -14.64 19.57 -12.19
C ASP A 266 -15.95 19.26 -11.45
N ARG A 267 -17.02 19.07 -12.21
CA ARG A 267 -18.38 18.85 -11.68
C ARG A 267 -18.45 17.75 -10.62
N ILE A 268 -17.79 16.60 -10.83
CA ILE A 268 -17.88 15.45 -9.91
C ILE A 268 -17.21 15.76 -8.57
N PRO A 269 -15.93 16.20 -8.52
CA PRO A 269 -15.31 16.73 -7.31
C PRO A 269 -16.13 17.79 -6.55
N GLU A 270 -16.68 18.79 -7.25
CA GLU A 270 -17.51 19.84 -6.60
C GLU A 270 -18.82 19.28 -6.02
N LEU A 271 -19.43 18.28 -6.67
CA LEU A 271 -20.61 17.59 -6.14
C LEU A 271 -20.25 16.79 -4.87
N LEU A 272 -19.10 16.10 -4.85
CA LEU A 272 -18.64 15.37 -3.67
C LEU A 272 -18.37 16.31 -2.49
N PHE A 273 -17.72 17.45 -2.74
CA PHE A 273 -17.53 18.49 -1.73
C PHE A 273 -18.87 19.00 -1.19
N SER A 274 -19.81 19.31 -2.08
CA SER A 274 -21.14 19.80 -1.72
C SER A 274 -21.93 18.78 -0.89
N GLU A 275 -21.80 17.49 -1.19
CA GLU A 275 -22.44 16.41 -0.44
C GLU A 275 -21.86 16.28 0.98
N VAL A 276 -20.54 16.41 1.14
CA VAL A 276 -19.91 16.45 2.47
C VAL A 276 -20.42 17.66 3.27
N VAL A 277 -20.51 18.85 2.66
CA VAL A 277 -21.05 20.04 3.31
C VAL A 277 -22.53 19.86 3.71
N ALA A 278 -23.33 19.21 2.86
CA ALA A 278 -24.73 18.91 3.12
C ALA A 278 -24.91 17.97 4.32
N GLN A 279 -24.15 16.87 4.37
CA GLN A 279 -24.28 15.85 5.41
C GLN A 279 -23.64 16.25 6.76
N THR A 280 -22.86 17.33 6.80
CA THR A 280 -22.18 17.82 8.01
C THR A 280 -22.85 19.06 8.62
N ASN A 281 -24.01 19.46 8.09
CA ASN A 281 -24.73 20.69 8.48
C ASN A 281 -23.92 21.99 8.26
N CYS A 282 -23.01 22.00 7.31
CA CYS A 282 -22.18 23.17 6.99
C CYS A 282 -22.74 24.05 5.85
N THR A 283 -23.92 23.74 5.33
CA THR A 283 -24.53 24.44 4.17
C THR A 283 -24.84 25.91 4.38
N THR A 284 -25.13 26.31 5.62
CA THR A 284 -25.45 27.71 5.97
C THR A 284 -24.26 28.47 6.56
N ALA A 285 -23.09 27.82 6.69
CA ALA A 285 -21.90 28.46 7.19
C ALA A 285 -21.37 29.47 6.17
N MET A 286 -20.92 30.65 6.64
CA MET A 286 -20.24 31.63 5.78
C MET A 286 -18.91 31.09 5.23
N ASP A 287 -18.23 30.26 6.03
CA ASP A 287 -17.02 29.54 5.65
C ASP A 287 -17.25 28.03 5.89
N ALA A 288 -17.54 27.32 4.80
CA ALA A 288 -17.77 25.88 4.84
C ALA A 288 -16.53 25.11 5.34
N MET A 289 -15.31 25.53 4.98
CA MET A 289 -14.09 24.86 5.41
C MET A 289 -13.87 25.01 6.91
N ALA A 290 -14.08 26.21 7.46
CA ALA A 290 -14.03 26.42 8.90
C ALA A 290 -15.07 25.58 9.65
N CYS A 291 -16.29 25.49 9.11
CA CYS A 291 -17.33 24.63 9.67
C CYS A 291 -16.93 23.14 9.66
N LEU A 292 -16.40 22.63 8.54
CA LEU A 292 -15.96 21.24 8.42
C LEU A 292 -14.81 20.91 9.38
N ARG A 293 -13.89 21.85 9.64
CA ARG A 293 -12.83 21.67 10.66
C ARG A 293 -13.36 21.67 12.09
N ALA A 294 -14.43 22.41 12.36
CA ALA A 294 -15.07 22.47 13.66
C ALA A 294 -16.03 21.28 13.92
N ALA A 295 -16.44 20.56 12.86
CA ALA A 295 -17.33 19.42 12.98
C ALA A 295 -16.73 18.28 13.83
N ASP A 296 -17.59 17.55 14.53
CA ASP A 296 -17.18 16.32 15.22
C ASP A 296 -16.69 15.28 14.20
N ALA A 297 -15.63 14.55 14.54
CA ALA A 297 -15.08 13.49 13.71
C ALA A 297 -16.15 12.45 13.35
N THR A 298 -17.06 12.13 14.27
CA THR A 298 -18.16 11.18 14.08
C THR A 298 -19.15 11.65 13.02
N VAL A 299 -19.41 12.95 12.93
CA VAL A 299 -20.30 13.52 11.91
C VAL A 299 -19.67 13.41 10.52
N LEU A 300 -18.37 13.73 10.42
CA LEU A 300 -17.61 13.57 9.19
C LEU A 300 -17.48 12.10 8.77
N GLU A 301 -17.28 11.19 9.74
CA GLU A 301 -17.21 9.75 9.48
C GLU A 301 -18.55 9.21 8.97
N ASN A 302 -19.68 9.67 9.52
CA ASN A 302 -20.99 9.31 9.00
C ASN A 302 -21.19 9.80 7.56
N ALA A 303 -20.79 11.05 7.26
CA ALA A 303 -20.83 11.57 5.89
C ALA A 303 -19.93 10.76 4.94
N ASN A 304 -18.71 10.44 5.39
CA ASN A 304 -17.76 9.60 4.68
C ASN A 304 -18.38 8.23 4.36
N ASN A 305 -19.03 7.58 5.33
CA ASN A 305 -19.65 6.28 5.13
C ASN A 305 -20.82 6.33 4.14
N ASN A 306 -21.70 7.31 4.27
CA ASN A 306 -22.87 7.46 3.41
C ASN A 306 -22.50 7.72 1.95
N ILE A 307 -21.55 8.64 1.70
CA ILE A 307 -21.13 8.99 0.34
C ILE A 307 -20.47 7.80 -0.35
N ASN A 308 -19.59 7.09 0.35
CA ASN A 308 -18.93 5.91 -0.21
C ASN A 308 -19.91 4.75 -0.44
N ALA A 309 -20.91 4.58 0.43
CA ALA A 309 -21.95 3.57 0.24
C ALA A 309 -22.90 3.88 -0.93
N ALA A 310 -23.07 5.15 -1.30
CA ALA A 310 -23.91 5.60 -2.41
C ALA A 310 -23.21 5.55 -3.78
N GLY A 311 -21.89 5.31 -3.81
CA GLY A 311 -21.12 5.20 -5.05
C GLY A 311 -21.52 4.02 -5.93
N PHE A 312 -21.18 4.10 -7.22
CA PHE A 312 -21.34 2.96 -8.14
C PHE A 312 -20.52 1.76 -7.65
N PHE A 313 -21.11 0.56 -7.65
CA PHE A 313 -20.48 -0.62 -7.07
C PHE A 313 -19.11 -0.89 -7.70
N GLY A 314 -18.11 -1.17 -6.87
CA GLY A 314 -16.73 -1.40 -7.32
C GLY A 314 -15.92 -0.14 -7.61
N THR A 315 -16.52 1.05 -7.47
CA THR A 315 -15.82 2.34 -7.58
C THR A 315 -15.68 3.01 -6.22
N PHE A 316 -14.78 4.00 -6.17
CA PHE A 316 -14.43 4.72 -4.96
C PHE A 316 -14.64 6.21 -5.23
N PRO A 317 -15.53 6.90 -4.49
CA PRO A 317 -15.78 8.33 -4.68
C PRO A 317 -14.64 9.24 -4.23
N MET A 318 -13.97 8.89 -3.12
CA MET A 318 -12.90 9.70 -2.52
C MET A 318 -11.53 9.21 -3.00
N VAL A 319 -11.11 9.70 -4.17
CA VAL A 319 -9.86 9.32 -4.85
C VAL A 319 -9.03 10.56 -5.16
N PRO A 320 -7.75 10.42 -5.57
CA PRO A 320 -6.94 11.56 -5.98
C PRO A 320 -7.61 12.41 -7.07
N VAL A 321 -7.32 13.71 -7.06
CA VAL A 321 -7.71 14.67 -8.11
C VAL A 321 -6.49 15.34 -8.72
N VAL A 322 -6.60 15.81 -9.97
CA VAL A 322 -5.58 16.68 -10.56
C VAL A 322 -5.66 18.04 -9.87
N ASP A 323 -4.63 18.41 -9.12
CA ASP A 323 -4.60 19.63 -8.30
C ASP A 323 -3.75 20.77 -8.91
N GLY A 324 -3.03 20.49 -10.00
CA GLY A 324 -2.19 21.44 -10.72
C GLY A 324 -0.85 21.76 -10.04
N VAL A 325 -0.51 21.10 -8.93
CA VAL A 325 0.73 21.32 -8.17
C VAL A 325 1.43 19.99 -7.90
N PHE A 326 0.88 19.15 -7.02
CA PHE A 326 1.45 17.83 -6.73
C PHE A 326 1.16 16.88 -7.88
N ILE A 327 -0.09 16.87 -8.37
CA ILE A 327 -0.48 16.21 -9.61
C ILE A 327 -0.78 17.30 -10.64
N THR A 328 0.18 17.54 -11.54
CA THR A 328 0.17 18.69 -12.45
C THR A 328 -0.81 18.54 -13.61
N GLN A 329 -1.16 17.31 -13.98
CA GLN A 329 -2.08 16.96 -15.05
C GLN A 329 -2.56 15.51 -14.87
N ARG A 330 -3.46 15.05 -15.75
CA ARG A 330 -3.95 13.67 -15.73
C ARG A 330 -2.79 12.65 -15.81
N PRO A 331 -2.81 11.57 -15.00
CA PRO A 331 -1.70 10.62 -14.93
C PRO A 331 -1.25 10.06 -16.27
N ILE A 332 -2.18 9.66 -17.15
CA ILE A 332 -1.83 9.09 -18.46
C ILE A 332 -1.00 10.08 -19.28
N LEU A 333 -1.31 11.37 -19.24
CA LEU A 333 -0.55 12.40 -19.97
C LEU A 333 0.87 12.54 -19.43
N SER A 334 1.05 12.54 -18.10
CA SER A 334 2.38 12.58 -17.48
C SER A 334 3.24 11.38 -17.87
N LEU A 335 2.64 10.19 -17.90
CA LEU A 335 3.32 8.95 -18.31
C LEU A 335 3.74 8.98 -19.78
N LEU A 336 2.84 9.41 -20.68
CA LEU A 336 3.14 9.54 -22.11
C LEU A 336 4.25 10.56 -22.40
N GLU A 337 4.35 11.60 -21.58
CA GLU A 337 5.42 12.60 -21.67
C GLU A 337 6.73 12.15 -21.01
N GLY A 338 6.76 10.98 -20.37
CA GLY A 338 7.94 10.48 -19.65
C GLY A 338 8.29 11.30 -18.40
N LYS A 339 7.33 12.04 -17.84
CA LYS A 339 7.51 12.85 -16.63
C LYS A 339 7.41 11.97 -15.39
N VAL A 340 8.50 11.26 -15.11
CA VAL A 340 8.58 10.27 -14.01
C VAL A 340 9.73 10.54 -13.05
N ASN A 341 9.45 10.39 -11.76
CA ASN A 341 10.42 10.20 -10.70
C ASN A 341 10.84 8.71 -10.66
N GLY A 342 12.10 8.44 -10.36
CA GLY A 342 12.64 7.08 -10.19
C GLY A 342 13.33 6.51 -11.45
N GLU A 343 14.20 5.52 -11.22
CA GLU A 343 15.11 4.95 -12.21
C GLU A 343 14.60 3.64 -12.80
N ALA A 344 13.81 2.87 -12.06
CA ALA A 344 13.31 1.57 -12.50
C ALA A 344 11.94 1.25 -11.91
N LEU A 345 11.20 0.38 -12.61
CA LEU A 345 9.86 -0.04 -12.24
C LEU A 345 9.71 -1.57 -12.31
N LEU A 346 9.08 -2.18 -11.32
CA LEU A 346 8.55 -3.54 -11.41
C LEU A 346 7.04 -3.52 -11.17
N ALA A 347 6.25 -4.02 -12.11
CA ALA A 347 4.81 -4.06 -11.97
C ALA A 347 4.29 -5.50 -12.06
N VAL A 348 3.30 -5.84 -11.25
CA VAL A 348 2.58 -7.11 -11.30
C VAL A 348 1.08 -6.85 -11.29
N THR A 349 0.31 -7.67 -11.99
CA THR A 349 -1.16 -7.66 -11.96
C THR A 349 -1.66 -9.06 -11.65
N ASN A 350 -2.80 -9.18 -10.99
CA ASN A 350 -3.54 -10.43 -10.91
C ASN A 350 -4.31 -10.68 -12.23
N THR A 351 -4.53 -11.93 -12.62
CA THR A 351 -5.21 -12.24 -13.90
C THR A 351 -6.64 -11.69 -13.97
N PHE A 352 -7.38 -11.70 -12.85
CA PHE A 352 -8.80 -11.33 -12.78
C PHE A 352 -9.01 -10.18 -11.79
N GLU A 353 -8.41 -9.03 -12.07
CA GLU A 353 -8.50 -7.82 -11.21
C GLU A 353 -9.95 -7.37 -10.99
N GLY A 354 -10.78 -7.40 -12.03
CA GLY A 354 -12.09 -6.75 -12.00
C GLY A 354 -13.19 -7.50 -11.26
N THR A 355 -13.08 -8.82 -11.10
CA THR A 355 -14.16 -9.68 -10.58
C THR A 355 -14.64 -9.25 -9.18
N ALA A 356 -13.74 -8.80 -8.31
CA ALA A 356 -14.09 -8.34 -6.97
C ALA A 356 -14.88 -7.02 -6.95
N PHE A 357 -14.88 -6.28 -8.07
CA PHE A 357 -15.45 -4.94 -8.21
C PHE A 357 -16.68 -4.92 -9.13
N VAL A 358 -17.15 -6.08 -9.57
CA VAL A 358 -18.39 -6.20 -10.35
C VAL A 358 -19.43 -6.90 -9.50
N ASN A 359 -20.66 -6.37 -9.53
CA ASN A 359 -21.78 -7.07 -8.91
C ASN A 359 -22.11 -8.33 -9.71
N GLN A 360 -21.74 -9.47 -9.15
CA GLN A 360 -21.83 -10.80 -9.79
C GLN A 360 -23.28 -11.28 -10.06
N SER A 361 -24.29 -10.52 -9.61
CA SER A 361 -25.71 -10.78 -9.90
C SER A 361 -26.28 -9.93 -11.03
N VAL A 362 -25.52 -8.97 -11.57
CA VAL A 362 -25.96 -8.09 -12.65
C VAL A 362 -25.75 -8.77 -14.00
N VAL A 363 -26.73 -8.62 -14.91
CA VAL A 363 -26.68 -9.10 -16.29
C VAL A 363 -26.81 -7.90 -17.22
N VAL A 364 -25.69 -7.21 -17.46
CA VAL A 364 -25.59 -6.11 -18.42
C VAL A 364 -24.50 -6.43 -19.43
N THR A 365 -24.62 -5.87 -20.63
CA THR A 365 -23.57 -5.98 -21.65
C THR A 365 -22.35 -5.14 -21.26
N ALA A 366 -21.17 -5.48 -21.78
CA ALA A 366 -19.96 -4.67 -21.60
C ALA A 366 -20.16 -3.21 -22.07
N ALA A 367 -20.93 -3.00 -23.14
CA ALA A 367 -21.30 -1.67 -23.62
C ALA A 367 -22.10 -0.89 -22.55
N GLN A 368 -23.19 -1.46 -22.04
CA GLN A 368 -24.00 -0.78 -21.01
C GLN A 368 -23.20 -0.54 -19.73
N TYR A 369 -22.43 -1.52 -19.28
CA TYR A 369 -21.58 -1.36 -18.10
C TYR A 369 -20.58 -0.22 -18.25
N SER A 370 -19.98 -0.04 -19.44
CA SER A 370 -19.04 1.06 -19.68
C SER A 370 -19.68 2.45 -19.61
N LEU A 371 -20.97 2.59 -19.96
CA LEU A 371 -21.72 3.84 -19.78
C LEU A 371 -21.97 4.13 -18.30
N ASP A 372 -22.28 3.09 -17.53
CA ASP A 372 -22.54 3.22 -16.09
C ASP A 372 -21.24 3.55 -15.32
N LEU A 373 -20.13 2.93 -15.73
CA LEU A 373 -18.80 3.12 -15.14
C LEU A 373 -18.20 4.49 -15.49
N PHE A 374 -18.36 4.95 -16.74
CA PHE A 374 -17.76 6.19 -17.23
C PHE A 374 -18.82 7.18 -17.73
N PRO A 375 -19.24 8.15 -16.88
CA PRO A 375 -20.30 9.12 -17.22
C PRO A 375 -19.99 10.02 -18.43
N GLY A 376 -18.73 10.09 -18.87
CA GLY A 376 -18.29 10.83 -20.05
C GLY A 376 -18.48 10.10 -21.38
N PHE A 377 -18.86 8.81 -21.37
CA PHE A 377 -19.01 8.02 -22.59
C PHE A 377 -20.31 8.33 -23.34
N SER A 378 -20.22 8.32 -24.67
CA SER A 378 -21.40 8.27 -25.55
C SER A 378 -21.68 6.82 -25.97
N THR A 379 -22.82 6.59 -26.62
CA THR A 379 -23.16 5.27 -27.18
C THR A 379 -22.09 4.76 -28.15
N ALA A 380 -21.41 5.65 -28.89
CA ALA A 380 -20.35 5.25 -29.80
C ALA A 380 -19.13 4.63 -29.09
N GLN A 381 -18.72 5.18 -27.94
CA GLN A 381 -17.65 4.57 -27.14
C GLN A 381 -18.11 3.25 -26.50
N ALA A 382 -19.35 3.20 -26.02
CA ALA A 382 -19.92 2.00 -25.44
C ALA A 382 -20.01 0.86 -26.45
N ASP A 383 -20.45 1.13 -27.68
CA ASP A 383 -20.52 0.14 -28.77
C ASP A 383 -19.13 -0.39 -29.15
N ALA A 384 -18.11 0.48 -29.10
CA ALA A 384 -16.72 0.09 -29.30
C ALA A 384 -16.23 -0.86 -28.18
N VAL A 385 -16.55 -0.56 -26.91
CA VAL A 385 -16.29 -1.49 -25.79
C VAL A 385 -17.02 -2.81 -26.01
N GLY A 386 -18.32 -2.78 -26.33
CA GLY A 386 -19.09 -4.00 -26.60
C GLY A 386 -18.44 -4.87 -27.68
N SER A 387 -17.95 -4.25 -28.75
CA SER A 387 -17.27 -4.94 -29.84
C SER A 387 -15.92 -5.53 -29.44
N LEU A 388 -15.11 -4.77 -28.68
CA LEU A 388 -13.77 -5.19 -28.23
C LEU A 388 -13.80 -6.35 -27.23
N TYR A 389 -14.88 -6.48 -26.46
CA TYR A 389 -15.02 -7.49 -25.42
C TYR A 389 -15.91 -8.68 -25.82
N ALA A 390 -16.57 -8.64 -26.98
CA ALA A 390 -17.59 -9.62 -27.39
C ALA A 390 -17.12 -11.09 -27.35
N ASP A 391 -15.84 -11.35 -27.62
CA ASP A 391 -15.29 -12.71 -27.75
C ASP A 391 -14.71 -13.28 -26.44
N LEU A 392 -14.76 -12.53 -25.33
CA LEU A 392 -14.12 -12.95 -24.07
C LEU A 392 -14.94 -13.97 -23.25
N GLY A 393 -16.11 -14.38 -23.71
CA GLY A 393 -16.95 -15.37 -23.05
C GLY A 393 -18.29 -14.80 -22.59
N THR A 394 -18.72 -15.14 -21.37
CA THR A 394 -20.01 -14.69 -20.84
C THR A 394 -20.05 -13.18 -20.64
N GLU A 395 -21.24 -12.57 -20.72
CA GLU A 395 -21.40 -11.12 -20.48
C GLU A 395 -20.81 -10.67 -19.13
N LEU A 396 -21.00 -11.47 -18.08
CA LEU A 396 -20.41 -11.21 -16.77
C LEU A 396 -18.88 -11.18 -16.82
N PHE A 397 -18.25 -12.12 -17.52
CA PHE A 397 -16.79 -12.13 -17.67
C PHE A 397 -16.30 -10.93 -18.50
N GLN A 398 -17.07 -10.51 -19.51
CA GLN A 398 -16.75 -9.32 -20.29
C GLN A 398 -16.78 -8.06 -19.41
N VAL A 399 -17.77 -7.95 -18.51
CA VAL A 399 -17.89 -6.85 -17.55
C VAL A 399 -16.75 -6.86 -16.52
N ASP A 400 -16.42 -8.04 -15.97
CA ASP A 400 -15.23 -8.23 -15.11
C ASP A 400 -13.95 -7.77 -15.82
N ALA A 401 -13.80 -8.12 -17.10
CA ALA A 401 -12.66 -7.71 -17.91
C ALA A 401 -12.65 -6.19 -18.17
N VAL A 402 -13.79 -5.56 -18.46
CA VAL A 402 -13.88 -4.09 -18.59
C VAL A 402 -13.41 -3.40 -17.31
N GLN A 403 -13.91 -3.84 -16.16
CA GLN A 403 -13.53 -3.28 -14.86
C GLN A 403 -12.04 -3.50 -14.56
N GLY A 404 -11.54 -4.73 -14.75
CA GLY A 404 -10.15 -5.08 -14.48
C GLY A 404 -9.16 -4.36 -15.40
N GLU A 405 -9.49 -4.29 -16.69
CA GLU A 405 -8.60 -3.71 -17.68
C GLU A 405 -8.57 -2.18 -17.65
N SER A 406 -9.73 -1.54 -17.55
CA SER A 406 -9.79 -0.07 -17.55
C SER A 406 -9.22 0.56 -16.28
N ILE A 407 -9.30 -0.13 -15.13
CA ILE A 407 -8.92 0.43 -13.82
C ILE A 407 -7.55 -0.07 -13.32
N PHE A 408 -7.13 -1.28 -13.71
CA PHE A 408 -5.90 -1.91 -13.16
C PHE A 408 -4.87 -2.32 -14.21
N ILE A 409 -5.27 -3.18 -15.15
CA ILE A 409 -4.33 -3.85 -16.05
C ILE A 409 -3.77 -2.86 -17.09
N CYS A 410 -4.62 -2.10 -17.79
CA CYS A 410 -4.14 -1.15 -18.79
C CYS A 410 -3.34 0.02 -18.19
N PRO A 411 -3.75 0.63 -17.06
CA PRO A 411 -2.91 1.60 -16.34
C PRO A 411 -1.51 1.08 -16.01
N THR A 412 -1.37 -0.22 -15.72
CA THR A 412 -0.06 -0.83 -15.50
C THR A 412 0.83 -0.77 -16.74
N TYR A 413 0.29 -1.01 -17.94
CA TYR A 413 1.07 -0.90 -19.18
C TYR A 413 1.51 0.54 -19.47
N TYR A 414 0.64 1.54 -19.25
CA TYR A 414 1.03 2.93 -19.44
C TYR A 414 2.18 3.34 -18.51
N LEU A 415 2.16 2.84 -17.27
CA LEU A 415 3.22 3.08 -16.30
C LEU A 415 4.52 2.36 -16.71
N LEU A 416 4.45 1.12 -17.21
CA LEU A 416 5.61 0.39 -17.75
C LEU A 416 6.29 1.11 -18.91
N ASP A 417 5.49 1.67 -19.83
CA ASP A 417 5.97 2.38 -21.02
C ASP A 417 6.72 3.67 -20.67
N ALA A 418 6.39 4.30 -19.53
CA ALA A 418 7.11 5.47 -19.03
C ALA A 418 8.54 5.16 -18.51
N PHE A 419 8.91 3.88 -18.42
CA PHE A 419 10.23 3.40 -17.99
C PHE A 419 10.93 2.57 -19.09
N PRO A 420 11.18 3.14 -20.29
CA PRO A 420 11.68 2.38 -21.42
C PRO A 420 13.05 1.77 -21.12
N GLY A 421 13.16 0.45 -21.30
CA GLY A 421 14.38 -0.32 -21.04
C GLY A 421 14.76 -0.44 -19.56
N ARG A 422 13.83 -0.11 -18.66
CA ARG A 422 14.05 -0.04 -17.20
C ARG A 422 12.86 -0.58 -16.39
N SER A 423 11.92 -1.26 -17.06
CA SER A 423 10.71 -1.82 -16.44
C SER A 423 10.59 -3.33 -16.61
N PHE A 424 9.94 -3.98 -15.64
CA PHE A 424 9.65 -5.42 -15.63
C PHE A 424 8.16 -5.64 -15.32
N LYS A 425 7.49 -6.52 -16.06
CA LYS A 425 6.09 -6.87 -15.86
C LYS A 425 5.92 -8.33 -15.46
N GLY A 426 5.07 -8.59 -14.48
CA GLY A 426 4.66 -9.94 -14.08
C GLY A 426 3.14 -10.09 -14.04
N GLU A 427 2.68 -11.33 -14.09
CA GLU A 427 1.27 -11.70 -13.94
C GLU A 427 1.14 -12.75 -12.84
N PHE A 428 0.34 -12.47 -11.82
CA PHE A 428 -0.05 -13.42 -10.81
C PHE A 428 -1.34 -14.13 -11.24
N ALA A 429 -1.22 -15.42 -11.54
CA ALA A 429 -2.30 -16.22 -12.13
C ALA A 429 -2.65 -17.47 -11.32
N VAL A 430 -2.15 -17.60 -10.09
CA VAL A 430 -2.53 -18.72 -9.22
C VAL A 430 -4.04 -18.64 -8.95
N PRO A 431 -4.83 -19.68 -9.32
CA PRO A 431 -6.29 -19.59 -9.18
C PRO A 431 -6.74 -19.35 -7.74
N PRO A 432 -7.71 -18.46 -7.50
CA PRO A 432 -8.57 -17.85 -8.52
C PRO A 432 -8.00 -16.59 -9.21
N GLY A 433 -6.80 -16.11 -8.85
CA GLY A 433 -6.15 -14.98 -9.53
C GLY A 433 -6.90 -13.66 -9.39
N LEU A 434 -7.60 -13.46 -8.27
CA LEU A 434 -8.38 -12.25 -8.01
C LEU A 434 -7.50 -11.13 -7.47
N HIS A 435 -7.97 -9.89 -7.56
CA HIS A 435 -7.31 -8.72 -6.98
C HIS A 435 -6.82 -8.96 -5.54
N GLY A 436 -5.56 -8.65 -5.29
CA GLY A 436 -4.90 -8.76 -3.98
C GLY A 436 -4.54 -10.19 -3.54
N ASN A 437 -4.77 -11.22 -4.37
CA ASN A 437 -4.41 -12.60 -4.02
C ASN A 437 -2.89 -12.83 -3.94
N ASP A 438 -2.11 -11.96 -4.57
CA ASP A 438 -0.66 -11.94 -4.50
C ASP A 438 -0.10 -11.44 -3.15
N VAL A 439 -0.86 -10.63 -2.40
CA VAL A 439 -0.41 -10.01 -1.14
C VAL A 439 0.09 -11.02 -0.11
N ALA A 440 -0.60 -12.16 0.02
CA ALA A 440 -0.24 -13.21 0.98
C ALA A 440 1.17 -13.77 0.73
N TYR A 441 1.70 -13.65 -0.50
CA TYR A 441 3.03 -14.14 -0.84
C TYR A 441 4.13 -13.14 -0.46
N TYR A 442 3.82 -11.85 -0.37
CA TYR A 442 4.73 -10.84 0.19
C TYR A 442 4.71 -10.86 1.72
N PHE A 443 3.52 -11.00 2.31
CA PHE A 443 3.28 -10.97 3.75
C PHE A 443 2.64 -12.26 4.30
N PRO A 444 3.35 -13.41 4.21
CA PRO A 444 2.83 -14.70 4.65
C PRO A 444 2.57 -14.79 6.16
N GLY A 445 3.12 -13.88 6.97
CA GLY A 445 2.85 -13.78 8.40
C GLY A 445 1.49 -13.13 8.70
N SER A 446 0.97 -12.31 7.79
CA SER A 446 -0.35 -11.67 7.90
C SER A 446 -1.48 -12.55 7.37
N SER A 447 -1.24 -13.25 6.25
CA SER A 447 -2.21 -14.16 5.64
C SER A 447 -1.49 -15.34 5.01
N THR A 448 -2.02 -16.56 5.19
CA THR A 448 -1.40 -17.76 4.63
C THR A 448 -1.67 -17.84 3.12
N PRO A 449 -0.65 -17.97 2.26
CA PRO A 449 -0.83 -18.16 0.83
C PRO A 449 -1.72 -19.36 0.51
N PRO A 450 -2.77 -19.21 -0.33
CA PRO A 450 -3.64 -20.33 -0.71
C PRO A 450 -2.87 -21.47 -1.41
N PHE A 451 -1.88 -21.13 -2.23
CA PHE A 451 -0.95 -22.10 -2.80
C PHE A 451 0.36 -22.07 -2.00
N ASN A 452 0.37 -22.81 -0.90
CA ASN A 452 1.51 -22.90 -0.01
C ASN A 452 2.60 -23.85 -0.55
N ASN A 453 3.37 -23.35 -1.53
CA ASN A 453 4.50 -24.07 -2.13
C ASN A 453 5.78 -23.24 -1.98
N THR A 454 6.77 -23.77 -1.26
CA THR A 454 8.02 -23.04 -0.94
C THR A 454 8.78 -22.58 -2.16
N ALA A 455 8.87 -23.40 -3.22
CA ALA A 455 9.59 -23.02 -4.43
C ALA A 455 8.89 -21.86 -5.16
N PHE A 456 7.55 -21.89 -5.23
CA PHE A 456 6.75 -20.81 -5.78
C PHE A 456 6.84 -19.53 -4.94
N ILE A 457 6.62 -19.63 -3.61
CA ILE A 457 6.68 -18.48 -2.69
C ILE A 457 8.04 -17.79 -2.79
N ASN A 458 9.14 -18.58 -2.80
CA ASN A 458 10.48 -18.04 -2.96
C ASN A 458 10.67 -17.38 -4.34
N ALA A 459 10.23 -18.03 -5.42
CA ALA A 459 10.36 -17.47 -6.76
C ALA A 459 9.60 -16.14 -6.92
N PHE A 460 8.37 -16.08 -6.41
CA PHE A 460 7.56 -14.88 -6.47
C PHE A 460 8.16 -13.78 -5.59
N ALA A 461 8.13 -13.96 -4.26
CA ALA A 461 8.47 -12.91 -3.31
C ALA A 461 9.93 -12.42 -3.44
N GLN A 462 10.88 -13.33 -3.71
CA GLN A 462 12.28 -12.92 -3.82
C GLN A 462 12.61 -12.20 -5.14
N SER A 463 11.75 -12.27 -6.15
CA SER A 463 11.94 -11.43 -7.35
C SER A 463 11.77 -9.95 -7.02
N PHE A 464 10.82 -9.63 -6.15
CA PHE A 464 10.59 -8.26 -5.67
C PHE A 464 11.71 -7.79 -4.74
N THR A 465 12.19 -8.64 -3.82
CA THR A 465 13.33 -8.26 -2.95
C THR A 465 14.63 -8.12 -3.73
N SER A 466 14.84 -8.95 -4.76
CA SER A 466 15.97 -8.79 -5.70
C SER A 466 15.91 -7.44 -6.41
N PHE A 467 14.72 -7.02 -6.85
CA PHE A 467 14.52 -5.70 -7.43
C PHE A 467 14.73 -4.56 -6.42
N ILE A 468 14.26 -4.65 -5.18
CA ILE A 468 14.50 -3.60 -4.16
C ILE A 468 16.01 -3.37 -3.95
N ILE A 469 16.77 -4.46 -3.89
CA ILE A 469 18.21 -4.41 -3.64
C ILE A 469 18.97 -3.89 -4.86
N ASN A 470 18.62 -4.37 -6.05
CA ASN A 470 19.46 -4.22 -7.25
C ASN A 470 18.85 -3.39 -8.38
N LEU A 471 17.57 -2.98 -8.28
CA LEU A 471 16.73 -2.47 -9.37
C LEU A 471 16.62 -3.42 -10.58
N ASP A 472 16.92 -4.71 -10.38
CA ASP A 472 16.86 -5.76 -11.39
C ASP A 472 16.48 -7.09 -10.72
N PRO A 473 15.33 -7.72 -11.05
CA PRO A 473 14.92 -8.99 -10.45
C PRO A 473 15.82 -10.17 -10.85
N ASN A 474 16.67 -10.01 -11.87
CA ASN A 474 17.60 -11.06 -12.32
C ASN A 474 18.83 -11.19 -11.41
N ILE A 475 19.15 -10.17 -10.62
CA ILE A 475 20.22 -10.22 -9.62
C ILE A 475 19.64 -10.82 -8.34
N LYS A 476 19.55 -12.16 -8.34
CA LYS A 476 18.80 -12.92 -7.34
C LYS A 476 19.41 -12.81 -5.94
N VAL A 477 18.54 -12.57 -4.96
CA VAL A 477 18.86 -12.73 -3.52
C VAL A 477 19.27 -14.17 -3.20
N ASP A 478 18.55 -15.15 -3.74
CA ASP A 478 18.89 -16.58 -3.63
C ASP A 478 19.07 -17.15 -5.05
N PRO A 479 20.30 -17.56 -5.43
CA PRO A 479 20.56 -18.07 -6.77
C PRO A 479 19.83 -19.39 -7.06
N THR A 480 19.29 -20.06 -6.03
CA THR A 480 18.56 -21.32 -6.17
C THR A 480 17.07 -21.14 -6.52
N THR A 481 16.55 -19.91 -6.55
CA THR A 481 15.14 -19.70 -6.94
C THR A 481 14.86 -20.16 -8.37
N ILE A 482 13.67 -20.73 -8.57
CA ILE A 482 13.24 -21.27 -9.87
C ILE A 482 12.89 -20.18 -10.89
N THR A 483 12.91 -18.89 -10.51
CA THR A 483 12.60 -17.78 -11.43
C THR A 483 13.58 -17.78 -12.60
N PRO A 484 13.12 -17.93 -13.86
CA PRO A 484 13.98 -17.83 -15.02
C PRO A 484 14.39 -16.36 -15.26
N PRO A 485 15.29 -16.09 -16.23
CA PRO A 485 15.56 -14.72 -16.65
C PRO A 485 14.28 -13.96 -16.98
N TRP A 486 14.14 -12.78 -16.38
CA TRP A 486 13.01 -11.88 -16.53
C TRP A 486 13.43 -10.72 -17.43
N ASN A 487 13.00 -10.78 -18.69
CA ASN A 487 13.30 -9.73 -19.65
C ASN A 487 12.59 -8.43 -19.26
N LYS A 488 13.18 -7.31 -19.66
CA LYS A 488 12.54 -6.00 -19.55
C LYS A 488 11.29 -5.97 -20.44
N PHE A 489 10.24 -5.31 -19.98
CA PHE A 489 8.92 -5.33 -20.62
C PHE A 489 8.98 -4.91 -22.10
N ASN A 490 9.71 -3.84 -22.41
CA ASN A 490 9.87 -3.33 -23.78
C ASN A 490 10.61 -4.27 -24.76
N ILE A 491 11.04 -5.45 -24.32
CA ILE A 491 11.58 -6.52 -25.16
C ILE A 491 10.43 -7.49 -25.46
N SER A 492 9.81 -7.33 -26.64
CA SER A 492 8.75 -8.21 -27.16
C SER A 492 7.54 -8.37 -26.24
N ASP A 493 7.19 -7.32 -25.49
CA ASP A 493 6.06 -7.31 -24.54
C ASP A 493 6.09 -8.51 -23.58
N THR A 494 7.30 -8.83 -23.08
CA THR A 494 7.52 -9.99 -22.23
C THR A 494 7.07 -9.68 -20.80
N GLU A 495 6.32 -10.60 -20.20
CA GLU A 495 6.01 -10.60 -18.77
C GLU A 495 6.27 -11.95 -18.10
N MET A 496 6.50 -11.95 -16.79
CA MET A 496 6.72 -13.17 -16.01
C MET A 496 5.40 -13.71 -15.48
N LEU A 497 5.00 -14.89 -15.93
CA LEU A 497 3.82 -15.60 -15.40
C LEU A 497 4.19 -16.33 -14.10
N PHE A 498 3.37 -16.10 -13.06
CA PHE A 498 3.40 -16.85 -11.81
C PHE A 498 2.08 -17.60 -11.62
N ASN A 499 2.10 -18.92 -11.88
CA ASN A 499 0.93 -19.77 -11.83
C ASN A 499 1.25 -21.15 -11.21
N ARG A 500 0.29 -22.07 -11.25
CA ARG A 500 0.43 -23.48 -10.93
C ARG A 500 -0.35 -24.36 -11.91
N THR A 501 0.10 -25.59 -12.09
CA THR A 501 -0.68 -26.62 -12.79
C THR A 501 -1.85 -27.10 -11.92
N ALA A 502 -2.81 -27.80 -12.53
CA ALA A 502 -3.89 -28.48 -11.80
C ALA A 502 -3.37 -29.49 -10.76
N ALA A 503 -2.19 -30.08 -10.99
CA ALA A 503 -1.51 -30.97 -10.06
C ALA A 503 -0.76 -30.24 -8.92
N GLY A 504 -0.82 -28.90 -8.87
CA GLY A 504 -0.16 -28.11 -7.83
C GLY A 504 1.35 -27.92 -8.03
N VAL A 505 1.84 -28.06 -9.27
CA VAL A 505 3.24 -27.80 -9.61
C VAL A 505 3.42 -26.31 -9.94
N PRO A 506 4.41 -25.60 -9.38
CA PRO A 506 4.70 -24.21 -9.73
C PRO A 506 4.97 -24.03 -11.22
N VAL A 507 4.41 -22.97 -11.80
CA VAL A 507 4.69 -22.51 -13.17
C VAL A 507 5.22 -21.09 -13.04
N VAL A 508 6.52 -20.91 -13.30
CA VAL A 508 7.18 -19.61 -13.32
C VAL A 508 7.94 -19.50 -14.62
N GLN A 509 7.43 -18.70 -15.57
CA GLN A 509 7.97 -18.66 -16.93
C GLN A 509 7.68 -17.32 -17.62
N PRO A 510 8.55 -16.87 -18.53
CA PRO A 510 8.23 -15.74 -19.38
C PRO A 510 7.08 -16.10 -20.33
N ILE A 511 6.17 -15.16 -20.52
CA ILE A 511 5.10 -15.17 -21.52
C ILE A 511 5.14 -13.85 -22.30
N THR A 512 4.44 -13.80 -23.42
CA THR A 512 4.21 -12.57 -24.17
C THR A 512 2.80 -12.09 -23.87
N THR A 513 2.66 -10.80 -23.57
CA THR A 513 1.36 -10.17 -23.38
C THR A 513 0.51 -10.33 -24.65
N SER A 514 -0.78 -10.61 -24.47
CA SER A 514 -1.72 -10.81 -25.58
C SER A 514 -1.89 -9.55 -26.42
N ASP A 515 -1.72 -9.66 -27.75
CA ASP A 515 -1.99 -8.57 -28.71
C ASP A 515 -3.41 -7.99 -28.57
N ALA A 516 -4.40 -8.86 -28.29
CA ALA A 516 -5.78 -8.46 -28.10
C ALA A 516 -5.97 -7.65 -26.81
N LEU A 517 -5.23 -7.97 -25.74
CA LEU A 517 -5.23 -7.16 -24.52
C LEU A 517 -4.59 -5.80 -24.78
N LEU A 518 -3.44 -5.76 -25.48
CA LEU A 518 -2.79 -4.51 -25.84
C LEU A 518 -3.66 -3.65 -26.76
N GLU A 519 -4.47 -4.25 -27.63
CA GLU A 519 -5.46 -3.54 -28.44
C GLU A 519 -6.53 -2.86 -27.57
N ARG A 520 -7.09 -3.59 -26.60
CA ARG A 520 -8.05 -3.00 -25.65
C ARG A 520 -7.42 -1.90 -24.81
N CYS A 521 -6.17 -2.05 -24.37
CA CYS A 521 -5.46 -0.98 -23.66
C CYS A 521 -5.19 0.25 -24.55
N ARG A 522 -4.88 0.07 -25.84
CA ARG A 522 -4.81 1.20 -26.78
C ARG A 522 -6.15 1.93 -26.90
N PHE A 523 -7.27 1.19 -26.92
CA PHE A 523 -8.59 1.81 -26.89
C PHE A 523 -8.80 2.63 -25.61
N TRP A 524 -8.56 2.06 -24.42
CA TRP A 524 -8.73 2.78 -23.14
C TRP A 524 -7.87 4.04 -23.05
N ASN A 525 -6.62 3.99 -23.52
CA ASN A 525 -5.76 5.17 -23.62
C ASN A 525 -6.37 6.25 -24.54
N SER A 526 -6.91 5.85 -25.70
CA SER A 526 -7.51 6.78 -26.67
C SER A 526 -8.74 7.53 -26.15
N VAL A 527 -9.43 6.96 -25.15
CA VAL A 527 -10.62 7.56 -24.50
C VAL A 527 -10.32 8.09 -23.09
N GLY A 528 -9.06 8.22 -22.70
CA GLY A 528 -8.66 8.65 -21.35
C GLY A 528 -9.26 9.99 -20.92
N ASN A 529 -9.49 10.92 -21.85
CA ASN A 529 -10.17 12.19 -21.56
C ASN A 529 -11.66 12.01 -21.18
N LEU A 530 -12.31 10.96 -21.66
CA LEU A 530 -13.71 10.65 -21.36
C LEU A 530 -13.85 9.79 -20.11
N THR A 531 -12.86 8.95 -19.80
CA THR A 531 -12.80 8.17 -18.54
C THR A 531 -12.25 8.99 -17.37
N GLY A 532 -11.65 10.14 -17.64
CA GLY A 532 -11.02 10.99 -16.64
C GLY A 532 -9.65 10.48 -16.17
N GLN A 533 -8.95 9.68 -16.99
CA GLN A 533 -7.64 9.09 -16.65
C GLN A 533 -6.47 9.80 -17.34
#